data_AF-M0P5Y6-F1
#
_entry.id   AF-M0P5Y6-F1
#
_cell.length_a   1.000
_cell.length_b   1.000
_cell.length_c   1.000
_cell.angle_alpha   90.00
_cell.angle_beta   90.00
_cell.angle_gamma   90.00
#
_symmetry.space_group_name_H-M   'P 1'
#
loop_
_entity.id
_entity.type
_entity.pdbx_description
1 polymer ?
#
loop_
_entity_poly.entity_id
_entity_poly.type
_entity_poly.pdbx_seq_one_letter_code
_entity_poly.pdbx_strand_id
1 'polypeptide(L)'
;MPDRQLAYTVLGAPIDIEQILDAVADHLGDARGLELAVIIDDIEPLLAERGRDVVVELVEGVRAQLDGCAGSVVIGCSFTERTAPSVASLFDPVDDVDRIDHSVAAVLERLRQDDPTTFGYVRRHWADARTGIERCERNYPQAKQVHAALSESETTPRTLGAALSGLVTLGVLDTWSETVGPTRYDLTAYRPGRLWAVGATLTLGGDDGALAD
;
A
#
# COMPACT_ATOMS: atom_id res chain seq x y z
N MET A 1 -11.97 5.70 -29.58
CA MET A 1 -12.12 5.29 -28.17
C MET A 1 -12.86 6.42 -27.46
N PRO A 2 -14.08 6.17 -26.95
CA PRO A 2 -14.78 7.14 -26.12
C PRO A 2 -14.13 7.20 -24.72
N ASP A 3 -14.31 8.31 -24.02
CA ASP A 3 -13.89 8.62 -22.63
C ASP A 3 -12.46 9.18 -22.42
N ARG A 4 -12.29 10.44 -22.84
CA ARG A 4 -11.17 11.33 -22.43
C ARG A 4 -11.34 11.80 -20.97
N GLN A 5 -11.31 10.89 -20.00
CA GLN A 5 -11.49 11.22 -18.57
C GLN A 5 -10.21 11.13 -17.72
N LEU A 6 -9.08 10.77 -18.32
CA LEU A 6 -7.79 10.69 -17.63
C LEU A 6 -6.77 11.63 -18.29
N ALA A 7 -6.34 12.65 -17.56
CA ALA A 7 -5.14 13.40 -17.86
C ALA A 7 -4.00 12.83 -17.01
N TYR A 8 -2.93 12.40 -17.66
CA TYR A 8 -1.73 11.89 -17.00
C TYR A 8 -0.54 12.69 -17.48
N THR A 9 0.18 13.29 -16.53
CA THR A 9 1.41 14.03 -16.78
C THR A 9 2.50 13.45 -15.90
N VAL A 10 3.69 13.27 -16.49
CA VAL A 10 4.90 12.89 -15.75
C VAL A 10 5.81 14.10 -15.73
N LEU A 11 6.09 14.60 -14.53
CA LEU A 11 7.05 15.67 -14.34
C LEU A 11 8.41 15.03 -14.05
N GLY A 12 9.39 15.29 -14.91
CA GLY A 12 10.76 14.83 -14.73
C GLY A 12 11.53 15.74 -13.79
N ALA A 13 12.40 15.16 -12.95
CA ALA A 13 13.26 15.95 -12.07
C ALA A 13 14.23 16.87 -12.86
N PRO A 14 14.60 18.04 -12.30
CA PRO A 14 14.16 18.60 -11.03
C PRO A 14 12.80 19.31 -11.15
N ILE A 15 11.88 19.02 -10.23
CA ILE A 15 10.51 19.53 -10.23
C ILE A 15 10.45 20.79 -9.35
N ASP A 16 9.98 21.90 -9.90
CA ASP A 16 9.58 23.10 -9.15
C ASP A 16 8.10 23.00 -8.79
N ILE A 17 7.69 23.46 -7.59
CA ILE A 17 6.27 23.42 -7.16
C ILE A 17 5.40 24.16 -8.17
N GLU A 18 5.89 25.31 -8.67
CA GLU A 18 5.20 26.11 -9.69
C GLU A 18 4.89 25.28 -10.94
N GLN A 19 5.80 24.41 -11.38
CA GLN A 19 5.58 23.54 -12.55
C GLN A 19 4.53 22.47 -12.29
N ILE A 20 4.43 21.96 -11.05
CA ILE A 20 3.38 21.00 -10.67
C ILE A 20 2.02 21.71 -10.70
N LEU A 21 1.95 22.89 -10.08
CA LEU A 21 0.73 23.68 -10.00
C LEU A 21 0.26 24.13 -11.39
N ASP A 22 1.17 24.56 -12.27
CA ASP A 22 0.83 24.93 -13.65
C ASP A 22 0.29 23.73 -14.43
N ALA A 23 0.92 22.57 -14.30
CA ALA A 23 0.46 21.35 -14.98
C ALA A 23 -0.94 20.91 -14.50
N VAL A 24 -1.23 21.04 -13.21
CA VAL A 24 -2.57 20.77 -12.66
C VAL A 24 -3.57 21.81 -13.18
N ALA A 25 -3.23 23.10 -13.15
CA ALA A 25 -4.10 24.18 -13.63
C ALA A 25 -4.46 24.04 -15.12
N ASP A 26 -3.50 23.67 -15.97
CA ASP A 26 -3.72 23.43 -17.40
C ASP A 26 -4.76 22.34 -17.63
N HIS A 27 -4.74 21.26 -16.85
CA HIS A 27 -5.71 20.17 -16.96
C HIS A 27 -7.07 20.51 -16.34
N LEU A 28 -7.11 21.33 -15.28
CA LEU A 28 -8.36 21.76 -14.65
C LEU A 28 -9.14 22.76 -15.53
N GLY A 29 -8.44 23.61 -16.28
CA GLY A 29 -9.05 24.56 -17.22
C GLY A 29 -9.98 23.90 -18.23
N ASP A 30 -9.61 22.70 -18.69
CA ASP A 30 -10.36 21.89 -19.66
C ASP A 30 -11.52 21.08 -19.04
N ALA A 31 -11.61 21.00 -17.70
CA ALA A 31 -12.47 20.05 -17.00
C ALA A 31 -13.62 20.68 -16.18
N ARG A 32 -13.93 21.96 -16.42
CA ARG A 32 -14.97 22.71 -15.67
C ARG A 32 -16.33 21.97 -15.69
N GLY A 33 -16.87 21.68 -14.51
CA GLY A 33 -18.18 21.06 -14.31
C GLY A 33 -18.17 19.54 -14.14
N LEU A 34 -16.99 18.91 -14.03
CA LEU A 34 -16.82 17.49 -13.73
C LEU A 34 -16.39 17.28 -12.27
N GLU A 35 -16.70 16.11 -11.72
CA GLU A 35 -16.05 15.65 -10.48
C GLU A 35 -14.60 15.30 -10.80
N LEU A 36 -13.66 15.92 -10.07
CA LEU A 36 -12.23 15.88 -10.40
C LEU A 36 -11.43 15.20 -9.31
N ALA A 37 -10.69 14.15 -9.67
CA ALA A 37 -9.73 13.51 -8.77
C ALA A 37 -8.30 13.82 -9.23
N VAL A 38 -7.52 14.47 -8.38
CA VAL A 38 -6.08 14.67 -8.59
C VAL A 38 -5.35 13.58 -7.81
N ILE A 39 -4.53 12.80 -8.50
CA ILE A 39 -3.73 11.74 -7.91
C ILE A 39 -2.25 12.13 -8.00
N ILE A 40 -1.61 12.28 -6.84
CA ILE A 40 -0.17 12.44 -6.73
C ILE A 40 0.40 11.08 -6.33
N ASP A 41 1.20 10.48 -7.21
CA ASP A 41 1.67 9.09 -7.08
C ASP A 41 2.60 8.86 -5.86
N ASP A 42 3.63 9.71 -5.72
CA ASP A 42 4.54 9.64 -4.59
C ASP A 42 5.16 11.01 -4.25
N ILE A 43 4.90 11.50 -3.02
CA ILE A 43 5.53 12.72 -2.49
C ILE A 43 6.84 12.46 -1.74
N GLU A 44 7.22 11.20 -1.52
CA GLU A 44 8.42 10.85 -0.75
C GLU A 44 9.68 11.56 -1.26
N PRO A 45 9.97 11.62 -2.58
CA PRO A 45 11.20 12.28 -3.06
C PRO A 45 11.21 13.78 -2.73
N LEU A 46 10.07 14.45 -2.90
CA LEU A 46 9.92 15.87 -2.59
C LEU A 46 10.06 16.12 -1.09
N LEU A 47 9.44 15.27 -0.27
CA LEU A 47 9.54 15.34 1.19
C LEU A 47 10.97 15.08 1.67
N ALA A 48 11.67 14.12 1.07
CA ALA A 48 13.03 13.75 1.43
C ALA A 48 14.07 14.80 1.01
N GLU A 49 13.90 15.44 -0.15
CA GLU A 49 14.85 16.41 -0.69
C GLU A 49 14.60 17.85 -0.22
N ARG A 50 13.33 18.23 -0.06
CA ARG A 50 12.92 19.63 0.13
C ARG A 50 12.19 19.86 1.45
N GLY A 51 11.83 18.80 2.15
CA GLY A 51 11.27 18.87 3.50
C GLY A 51 9.77 19.15 3.54
N ARG A 52 9.26 19.20 4.77
CA ARG A 52 7.82 19.26 5.09
C ARG A 52 7.12 20.49 4.51
N ASP A 53 7.69 21.66 4.71
CA ASP A 53 7.02 22.94 4.40
C ASP A 53 6.70 23.05 2.90
N VAL A 54 7.59 22.54 2.06
CA VAL A 54 7.44 22.48 0.60
C VAL A 54 6.29 21.54 0.20
N VAL A 55 6.11 20.42 0.90
CA VAL A 55 4.99 19.51 0.65
C VAL A 55 3.66 20.13 1.11
N VAL A 56 3.64 20.85 2.24
CA VAL A 56 2.45 21.59 2.67
C VAL A 56 2.05 22.61 1.61
N GLU A 57 3.02 23.41 1.13
CA GLU A 57 2.80 24.42 0.09
C GLU A 57 2.23 23.80 -1.20
N LEU A 58 2.74 22.65 -1.62
CA LEU A 58 2.19 21.91 -2.76
C LEU A 58 0.72 21.49 -2.52
N VAL A 59 0.42 20.90 -1.37
CA VAL A 59 -0.93 20.41 -1.05
C VAL A 59 -1.93 21.56 -0.96
N GLU A 60 -1.56 22.65 -0.29
CA GLU A 60 -2.37 23.87 -0.22
C GLU A 60 -2.58 24.49 -1.61
N GLY A 61 -1.54 24.52 -2.44
CA GLY A 61 -1.64 25.01 -3.83
C GLY A 61 -2.61 24.18 -4.68
N VAL A 62 -2.54 22.85 -4.61
CA VAL A 62 -3.47 21.96 -5.33
C VAL A 62 -4.90 22.12 -4.81
N ARG A 63 -5.09 22.24 -3.48
CA ARG A 63 -6.41 22.50 -2.87
C ARG A 63 -7.00 23.82 -3.36
N ALA A 64 -6.20 24.89 -3.35
CA ALA A 64 -6.64 26.20 -3.83
C ALA A 64 -7.03 26.20 -5.32
N GLN A 65 -6.41 25.34 -6.14
CA GLN A 65 -6.80 25.18 -7.54
C GLN A 65 -8.11 24.40 -7.73
N LEU A 66 -8.44 23.53 -6.77
CA LEU A 66 -9.68 22.77 -6.75
C LEU A 66 -10.84 23.51 -6.07
N ASP A 67 -10.56 24.62 -5.38
CA ASP A 67 -11.59 25.47 -4.76
C ASP A 67 -12.64 25.91 -5.80
N GLY A 68 -13.88 25.49 -5.58
CA GLY A 68 -15.00 25.73 -6.49
C GLY A 68 -15.31 24.59 -7.47
N CYS A 69 -14.54 23.50 -7.45
CA CYS A 69 -14.85 22.24 -8.10
C CYS A 69 -15.24 21.19 -7.04
N ALA A 70 -16.17 20.28 -7.37
CA ALA A 70 -16.37 19.07 -6.56
C ALA A 70 -15.21 18.11 -6.87
N GLY A 71 -14.15 18.15 -6.06
CA GLY A 71 -12.96 17.36 -6.33
C GLY A 71 -12.28 16.81 -5.09
N SER A 72 -11.45 15.79 -5.29
CA SER A 72 -10.69 15.11 -4.25
C SER A 72 -9.20 15.03 -4.64
N VAL A 73 -8.31 15.17 -3.66
CA VAL A 73 -6.88 14.94 -3.86
C VAL A 73 -6.49 13.66 -3.15
N VAL A 74 -5.89 12.72 -3.89
CA VAL A 74 -5.32 11.49 -3.34
C VAL A 74 -3.81 11.59 -3.47
N ILE A 75 -3.09 11.40 -2.36
CA ILE A 75 -1.64 11.53 -2.31
C ILE A 75 -1.04 10.23 -1.81
N GLY A 76 -0.28 9.56 -2.68
CA GLY A 76 0.60 8.48 -2.29
C GLY A 76 1.88 9.02 -1.65
N CYS A 77 2.36 8.33 -0.62
CA CYS A 77 3.64 8.62 0.00
C CYS A 77 4.33 7.29 0.33
N SER A 78 5.46 7.04 -0.31
CA SER A 78 6.33 5.94 0.09
C SER A 78 6.86 6.20 1.50
N PHE A 79 6.63 5.23 2.40
CA PHE A 79 7.09 5.34 3.78
C PHE A 79 8.53 4.87 3.88
N THR A 80 9.47 5.80 4.08
CA THR A 80 10.88 5.49 4.37
C THR A 80 11.22 5.97 5.79
N GLU A 81 12.22 5.35 6.43
CA GLU A 81 12.67 5.76 7.79
C GLU A 81 13.02 7.25 7.86
N ARG A 82 13.46 7.83 6.74
CA ARG A 82 13.82 9.24 6.60
C ARG A 82 12.60 10.17 6.63
N THR A 83 11.47 9.74 6.08
CA THR A 83 10.27 10.58 5.90
C THR A 83 9.21 10.35 6.97
N ALA A 84 9.30 9.25 7.72
CA ALA A 84 8.33 8.84 8.74
C ALA A 84 7.88 9.94 9.74
N PRO A 85 8.77 10.74 10.36
CA PRO A 85 8.36 11.78 11.31
C PRO A 85 7.64 12.95 10.63
N SER A 86 8.06 13.28 9.41
CA SER A 86 7.50 14.38 8.63
C SER A 86 6.12 14.02 8.07
N VAL A 87 5.92 12.77 7.61
CA VAL A 87 4.61 12.25 7.19
C VAL A 87 3.62 12.26 8.35
N ALA A 88 4.03 11.77 9.53
CA ALA A 88 3.17 11.73 10.72
C ALA A 88 2.73 13.13 11.20
N SER A 89 3.50 14.17 10.89
CA SER A 89 3.20 15.57 11.24
C SER A 89 2.47 16.34 10.13
N LEU A 90 2.48 15.86 8.89
CA LEU A 90 1.85 16.51 7.73
C LEU A 90 0.35 16.26 7.66
N PHE A 91 -0.08 15.10 8.13
CA PHE A 91 -1.45 14.66 7.98
C PHE A 91 -2.10 14.59 9.37
N ASP A 92 -3.14 15.39 9.62
CA ASP A 92 -4.01 15.15 10.77
C ASP A 92 -4.79 13.86 10.49
N PRO A 93 -4.56 12.78 11.24
CA PRO A 93 -5.18 11.48 10.98
C PRO A 93 -6.72 11.47 11.10
N VAL A 94 -7.33 12.54 11.59
CA VAL A 94 -8.79 12.64 11.81
C VAL A 94 -9.52 13.27 10.63
N ASP A 95 -8.92 14.26 9.96
CA ASP A 95 -9.63 15.08 8.96
C ASP A 95 -9.04 15.00 7.53
N ASP A 96 -7.76 14.67 7.37
CA ASP A 96 -7.04 14.87 6.09
C ASP A 96 -6.59 13.58 5.39
N VAL A 97 -6.91 12.42 5.95
CA VAL A 97 -6.50 11.12 5.40
C VAL A 97 -7.71 10.21 5.35
N ASP A 98 -8.11 9.81 4.15
CA ASP A 98 -8.68 8.47 3.97
C ASP A 98 -7.54 7.50 4.27
N ARG A 99 -7.35 7.23 5.57
CA ARG A 99 -6.34 6.32 6.10
C ARG A 99 -6.45 5.06 5.29
N ILE A 100 -5.35 4.65 4.65
CA ILE A 100 -5.18 3.29 4.15
C ILE A 100 -5.18 2.38 5.38
N ASP A 101 -6.40 2.08 5.77
CA ASP A 101 -6.92 1.08 6.66
C ASP A 101 -6.19 0.88 8.00
N HIS A 102 -6.61 1.66 9.00
CA HIS A 102 -6.43 1.38 10.43
C HIS A 102 -6.91 -0.02 10.86
N SER A 103 -7.54 -0.80 9.98
CA SER A 103 -7.85 -2.20 10.26
C SER A 103 -6.62 -3.11 10.25
N VAL A 104 -5.56 -2.88 9.46
CA VAL A 104 -4.50 -3.89 9.33
C VAL A 104 -3.76 -4.10 10.64
N ALA A 105 -3.34 -3.02 11.32
CA ALA A 105 -2.68 -3.11 12.62
C ALA A 105 -3.55 -3.79 13.69
N ALA A 106 -4.84 -3.43 13.77
CA ALA A 106 -5.77 -4.02 14.73
C ALA A 106 -6.12 -5.49 14.42
N VAL A 107 -6.26 -5.86 13.14
CA VAL A 107 -6.49 -7.26 12.73
C VAL A 107 -5.23 -8.09 12.96
N LEU A 108 -4.04 -7.52 12.73
CA LEU A 108 -2.76 -8.19 12.93
C LEU A 108 -2.43 -8.36 14.41
N GLU A 109 -2.80 -7.40 15.26
CA GLU A 109 -2.74 -7.54 16.72
C GLU A 109 -3.71 -8.62 17.22
N ARG A 110 -4.95 -8.64 16.71
CA ARG A 110 -5.89 -9.73 17.01
C ARG A 110 -5.35 -11.09 16.58
N LEU A 111 -4.77 -11.21 15.38
CA LEU A 111 -4.13 -12.44 14.93
C LEU A 111 -3.00 -12.87 15.87
N ARG A 112 -2.19 -11.92 16.36
CA ARG A 112 -1.13 -12.19 17.35
C ARG A 112 -1.68 -12.73 18.66
N GLN A 113 -2.81 -12.23 19.12
CA GLN A 113 -3.46 -12.64 20.37
C GLN A 113 -4.19 -13.98 20.23
N ASP A 114 -4.96 -14.15 19.16
CA ASP A 114 -5.85 -15.31 18.96
C ASP A 114 -5.10 -16.53 18.41
N ASP A 115 -4.14 -16.32 17.49
CA ASP A 115 -3.32 -17.38 16.90
C ASP A 115 -1.85 -16.93 16.74
N PRO A 116 -1.08 -16.93 17.85
CA PRO A 116 0.32 -16.48 17.85
C PRO A 116 1.21 -17.32 16.93
N THR A 117 0.83 -18.57 16.66
CA THR A 117 1.60 -19.46 15.77
C THR A 117 1.46 -19.01 14.33
N THR A 118 0.23 -18.80 13.86
CA THR A 118 -0.04 -18.27 12.51
C THR A 118 0.54 -16.87 12.34
N PHE A 119 0.39 -16.01 13.36
CA PHE A 119 1.05 -14.71 13.37
C PHE A 119 2.57 -14.82 13.17
N GLY A 120 3.23 -15.73 13.89
CA GLY A 120 4.68 -15.96 13.76
C GLY A 120 5.11 -16.38 12.36
N TYR A 121 4.31 -17.23 11.69
CA TYR A 121 4.56 -17.60 10.30
C TYR A 121 4.38 -16.44 9.33
N VAL A 122 3.33 -15.61 9.50
CA VAL A 122 3.15 -14.41 8.68
C VAL A 122 4.33 -13.45 8.91
N ARG A 123 4.69 -13.15 10.16
CA ARG A 123 5.81 -12.26 10.49
C ARG A 123 7.10 -12.67 9.82
N ARG A 124 7.40 -13.97 9.81
CA ARG A 124 8.66 -14.49 9.27
C ARG A 124 8.67 -14.66 7.76
N HIS A 125 7.52 -14.92 7.13
CA HIS A 125 7.47 -15.41 5.75
C HIS A 125 6.56 -14.61 4.81
N TRP A 126 6.08 -13.43 5.22
CA TRP A 126 5.23 -12.59 4.36
C TRP A 126 5.91 -12.19 3.03
N ALA A 127 7.22 -11.95 3.03
CA ALA A 127 7.97 -11.57 1.82
C ALA A 127 8.10 -12.73 0.82
N ASP A 128 8.33 -13.95 1.32
CA ASP A 128 8.32 -15.17 0.51
C ASP A 128 6.92 -15.46 -0.02
N ALA A 129 5.88 -15.23 0.80
CA ALA A 129 4.49 -15.33 0.37
C ALA A 129 4.14 -14.34 -0.74
N ARG A 130 4.56 -13.06 -0.62
CA ARG A 130 4.41 -12.06 -1.68
C ARG A 130 5.04 -12.55 -2.98
N THR A 131 6.33 -12.89 -2.91
CA THR A 131 7.10 -13.32 -4.09
C THR A 131 6.47 -14.56 -4.74
N GLY A 132 6.01 -15.51 -3.93
CA GLY A 132 5.35 -16.72 -4.41
C GLY A 132 4.01 -16.43 -5.09
N ILE A 133 3.17 -15.58 -4.49
CA ILE A 133 1.87 -15.17 -5.06
C ILE A 133 2.08 -14.47 -6.40
N GLU A 134 2.97 -13.48 -6.45
CA GLU A 134 3.19 -12.62 -7.63
C GLU A 134 3.83 -13.37 -8.81
N ARG A 135 4.56 -14.45 -8.54
CA ARG A 135 5.16 -15.31 -9.58
C ARG A 135 4.30 -16.51 -9.96
N CYS A 136 3.24 -16.81 -9.21
CA CYS A 136 2.42 -17.98 -9.49
C CYS A 136 1.44 -17.67 -10.63
N GLU A 137 1.56 -18.38 -11.74
CA GLU A 137 0.70 -18.17 -12.92
C GLU A 137 -0.71 -18.78 -12.78
N ARG A 138 -1.02 -19.43 -11.65
CA ARG A 138 -2.30 -20.11 -11.43
C ARG A 138 -3.24 -19.23 -10.62
N ASN A 139 -4.52 -19.21 -11.02
CA ASN A 139 -5.57 -18.49 -10.27
C ASN A 139 -5.89 -19.13 -8.91
N TYR A 140 -5.90 -20.48 -8.84
CA TYR A 140 -6.31 -21.23 -7.64
C TYR A 140 -5.27 -22.25 -7.15
N PRO A 141 -4.05 -21.83 -6.78
CA PRO A 141 -2.98 -22.74 -6.41
C PRO A 141 -3.11 -23.27 -4.98
N GLN A 142 -2.50 -24.42 -4.73
CA GLN A 142 -2.16 -24.90 -3.39
C GLN A 142 -0.84 -24.27 -2.92
N ALA A 143 -0.58 -24.27 -1.60
CA ALA A 143 0.68 -23.74 -1.04
C ALA A 143 1.94 -24.33 -1.71
N LYS A 144 1.95 -25.63 -2.04
CA LYS A 144 3.06 -26.28 -2.77
C LYS A 144 3.27 -25.70 -4.16
N GLN A 145 2.21 -25.28 -4.84
CA GLN A 145 2.27 -24.71 -6.18
C GLN A 145 2.71 -23.25 -6.15
N VAL A 146 2.33 -22.49 -5.11
CA VAL A 146 2.87 -21.15 -4.83
C VAL A 146 4.37 -21.26 -4.50
N HIS A 147 4.75 -22.21 -3.63
CA HIS A 147 6.15 -22.45 -3.24
C HIS A 147 7.04 -22.82 -4.43
N ALA A 148 6.51 -23.55 -5.42
CA ALA A 148 7.25 -23.95 -6.61
C ALA A 148 7.73 -22.76 -7.48
N ALA A 149 7.19 -21.57 -7.28
CA ALA A 149 7.64 -20.35 -7.95
C ALA A 149 8.84 -19.66 -7.25
N LEU A 150 9.26 -20.17 -6.09
CA LEU A 150 10.38 -19.66 -5.31
C LEU A 150 11.66 -20.45 -5.65
N SER A 151 12.67 -19.76 -6.15
CA SER A 151 13.94 -20.38 -6.57
C SER A 151 14.89 -20.63 -5.40
N GLU A 152 14.85 -19.75 -4.38
CA GLU A 152 15.68 -19.80 -3.17
C GLU A 152 14.81 -19.30 -2.01
N SER A 153 14.27 -20.23 -1.20
CA SER A 153 13.45 -19.86 -0.05
C SER A 153 13.80 -20.73 1.15
N GLU A 154 13.91 -20.09 2.31
CA GLU A 154 14.03 -20.77 3.60
C GLU A 154 12.71 -21.42 4.05
N THR A 155 11.60 -21.12 3.35
CA THR A 155 10.31 -21.74 3.62
C THR A 155 10.21 -23.12 3.00
N THR A 156 9.36 -23.93 3.61
CA THR A 156 8.84 -25.16 3.01
C THR A 156 7.42 -24.89 2.50
N PRO A 157 6.85 -25.73 1.61
CA PRO A 157 5.43 -25.64 1.26
C PRO A 157 4.48 -25.59 2.48
N ARG A 158 4.87 -26.23 3.59
CA ARG A 158 4.10 -26.23 4.83
C ARG A 158 4.16 -24.89 5.55
N THR A 159 5.35 -24.32 5.73
CA THR A 159 5.50 -23.03 6.43
C THR A 159 4.98 -21.87 5.59
N LEU A 160 5.15 -21.94 4.26
CA LEU A 160 4.50 -21.01 3.34
C LEU A 160 2.97 -21.14 3.41
N GLY A 161 2.42 -22.35 3.47
CA GLY A 161 0.98 -22.56 3.62
C GLY A 161 0.41 -21.97 4.91
N ALA A 162 1.15 -22.05 6.02
CA ALA A 162 0.75 -21.40 7.27
C ALA A 162 0.75 -19.87 7.15
N ALA A 163 1.76 -19.29 6.49
CA ALA A 163 1.79 -17.86 6.20
C ALA A 163 0.63 -17.43 5.29
N LEU A 164 0.35 -18.17 4.21
CA LEU A 164 -0.78 -17.90 3.31
C LEU A 164 -2.13 -18.00 4.04
N SER A 165 -2.28 -18.96 4.96
CA SER A 165 -3.48 -19.04 5.81
C SER A 165 -3.65 -17.79 6.69
N GLY A 166 -2.56 -17.30 7.29
CA GLY A 166 -2.61 -16.05 8.05
C GLY A 166 -2.92 -14.85 7.17
N LEU A 167 -2.39 -14.79 5.95
CA LEU A 167 -2.70 -13.74 4.99
C LEU A 167 -4.18 -13.76 4.55
N VAL A 168 -4.83 -14.93 4.51
CA VAL A 168 -6.29 -15.03 4.36
C VAL A 168 -7.01 -14.39 5.54
N THR A 169 -6.62 -14.72 6.77
CA THR A 169 -7.21 -14.09 7.98
C THR A 169 -7.02 -12.57 7.99
N LEU A 170 -5.90 -12.09 7.46
CA LEU A 170 -5.61 -10.66 7.31
C LEU A 170 -6.35 -10.02 6.14
N GLY A 171 -7.07 -10.80 5.32
CA GLY A 171 -7.88 -10.32 4.18
C GLY A 171 -7.06 -9.96 2.93
N VAL A 172 -5.83 -10.47 2.82
CA VAL A 172 -4.93 -10.22 1.68
C VAL A 172 -5.30 -11.06 0.46
N LEU A 173 -5.85 -12.26 0.67
CA LEU A 173 -6.35 -13.16 -0.36
C LEU A 173 -7.47 -14.01 0.24
N ASP A 174 -8.23 -14.69 -0.61
CA ASP A 174 -9.30 -15.58 -0.16
C ASP A 174 -8.93 -17.06 -0.34
N THR A 175 -9.82 -17.95 0.09
CA THR A 175 -9.74 -19.38 -0.19
C THR A 175 -10.82 -19.78 -1.19
N TRP A 176 -10.48 -20.72 -2.07
CA TRP A 176 -11.44 -21.31 -2.99
C TRP A 176 -12.10 -22.54 -2.36
N SER A 177 -13.38 -22.44 -2.03
CA SER A 177 -14.10 -23.35 -1.13
C SER A 177 -14.71 -24.61 -1.76
N GLU A 178 -14.63 -24.78 -3.09
CA GLU A 178 -15.17 -25.97 -3.78
C GLU A 178 -14.17 -27.14 -3.85
N THR A 179 -13.48 -27.50 -2.76
CA THR A 179 -12.48 -28.57 -2.81
C THR A 179 -12.56 -29.56 -1.66
N VAL A 180 -12.54 -30.85 -2.00
CA VAL A 180 -12.48 -31.99 -1.05
C VAL A 180 -11.02 -32.36 -0.70
N GLY A 181 -10.09 -31.40 -0.84
CA GLY A 181 -8.64 -31.62 -0.80
C GLY A 181 -7.86 -30.50 -0.13
N PRO A 182 -6.53 -30.41 -0.33
CA PRO A 182 -5.71 -29.37 0.27
C PRO A 182 -6.19 -27.97 -0.12
N THR A 183 -6.19 -27.05 0.85
CA THR A 183 -6.63 -25.66 0.69
C THR A 183 -6.09 -25.04 -0.60
N ARG A 184 -6.99 -24.48 -1.39
CA ARG A 184 -6.67 -23.65 -2.56
C ARG A 184 -6.88 -22.19 -2.21
N TYR A 185 -5.92 -21.38 -2.60
CA TYR A 185 -5.95 -19.94 -2.41
C TYR A 185 -6.49 -19.29 -3.66
N ASP A 186 -7.31 -18.25 -3.52
CA ASP A 186 -7.82 -17.47 -4.63
C ASP A 186 -6.88 -16.27 -4.88
N LEU A 187 -5.99 -16.41 -5.86
CA LEU A 187 -5.08 -15.31 -6.24
C LEU A 187 -5.78 -14.25 -7.09
N THR A 188 -7.00 -14.49 -7.58
CA THR A 188 -7.79 -13.47 -8.30
C THR A 188 -8.37 -12.44 -7.33
N ALA A 189 -8.51 -12.80 -6.06
CA ALA A 189 -8.89 -11.91 -4.96
C ALA A 189 -7.67 -11.28 -4.26
N TYR A 190 -6.45 -11.46 -4.78
CA TYR A 190 -5.23 -10.92 -4.18
C TYR A 190 -5.25 -9.39 -4.10
N ARG A 191 -5.04 -8.86 -2.89
CA ARG A 191 -4.99 -7.43 -2.58
C ARG A 191 -3.54 -7.00 -2.31
N PRO A 192 -2.77 -6.59 -3.34
CA PRO A 192 -1.35 -6.25 -3.18
C PRO A 192 -1.11 -5.11 -2.18
N GLY A 193 -1.93 -4.05 -2.22
CA GLY A 193 -1.81 -2.94 -1.26
C GLY A 193 -1.98 -3.38 0.19
N ARG A 194 -2.84 -4.36 0.45
CA ARG A 194 -3.05 -4.90 1.81
C ARG A 194 -1.89 -5.78 2.26
N LEU A 195 -1.26 -6.54 1.36
CA LEU A 195 -0.05 -7.31 1.68
C LEU A 195 1.12 -6.40 2.05
N TRP A 196 1.30 -5.31 1.30
CA TRP A 196 2.30 -4.29 1.60
C TRP A 196 2.07 -3.62 2.95
N ALA A 197 0.82 -3.27 3.28
CA ALA A 197 0.47 -2.72 4.58
C ALA A 197 0.77 -3.69 5.74
N VAL A 198 0.52 -4.99 5.55
CA VAL A 198 0.90 -6.05 6.51
C VAL A 198 2.41 -6.07 6.69
N GLY A 199 3.18 -6.09 5.61
CA GLY A 199 4.66 -6.10 5.64
C GLY A 199 5.22 -4.88 6.37
N ALA A 200 4.74 -3.68 6.04
CA ALA A 200 5.17 -2.43 6.69
C ALA A 200 4.88 -2.44 8.20
N THR A 201 3.69 -2.89 8.60
CA THR A 201 3.30 -2.97 10.02
C THR A 201 4.18 -3.95 10.80
N LEU A 202 4.56 -5.08 10.19
CA LEU A 202 5.42 -6.10 10.81
C LEU A 202 6.86 -5.62 10.98
N THR A 203 7.37 -4.81 10.06
CA THR A 203 8.71 -4.20 10.15
C THR A 203 8.77 -3.16 11.26
N LEU A 204 7.74 -2.31 11.40
CA LEU A 204 7.69 -1.28 12.44
C LEU A 204 7.63 -1.84 13.86
N GLY A 205 6.91 -2.95 14.07
CA GLY A 205 6.83 -3.61 15.38
C GLY A 205 8.06 -4.46 15.76
N GLY A 206 9.09 -4.50 14.91
CA GLY A 206 10.33 -5.24 15.14
C GLY A 206 11.40 -4.48 15.93
N ASP A 207 11.29 -3.15 16.01
CA ASP A 207 12.35 -2.25 16.51
C ASP A 207 12.17 -1.83 17.99
N ASP A 208 11.00 -2.06 18.58
CA ASP A 208 10.71 -1.76 20.00
C ASP A 208 11.40 -2.69 21.01
N GLY A 209 12.28 -3.59 20.54
CA GLY A 209 12.97 -4.58 21.38
C GLY A 209 14.48 -4.39 21.56
N ALA A 210 15.08 -3.37 20.93
CA ALA A 210 16.55 -3.22 20.88
C ALA A 210 17.13 -2.11 21.77
N LEU A 211 16.32 -1.42 22.57
CA LEU A 211 16.78 -0.40 23.53
C LEU A 211 16.46 -0.79 24.97
N ALA A 212 16.99 -1.93 25.40
CA ALA A 212 17.16 -2.26 26.81
C ALA A 212 18.22 -3.37 26.98
N ASP A 213 19.49 -2.98 26.91
CA ASP A 213 20.54 -3.41 27.85
C ASP A 213 21.74 -2.45 27.80
#